data_AF-A0A7S4C1S5-F1
#
_entry.id   AF-A0A7S4C1S5-F1
#
_cell.length_a   1.000
_cell.length_b   1.000
_cell.length_c   1.000
_cell.angle_alpha   90.00
_cell.angle_beta   90.00
_cell.angle_gamma   90.00
#
_symmetry.space_group_name_H-M   'P 1'
#
loop_
_entity.id
_entity.type
_entity.pdbx_description
1 polymer ?
#
loop_
_entity_poly.entity_id
_entity_poly.type
_entity_poly.pdbx_seq_one_letter_code
_entity_poly.pdbx_strand_id
1 'polypeptide(L)'
;APHTRRSRPTEQSADPDALRRRCVMLLSLQPELLATIAAALPTEALGRLSCTCRALKHALDELVPWPAPGRAMLRALTTLDEAKWTTTHMELRARGTLDQPPALSHYASFSCAGGSTVIVFGGRTTNHHFSSDSWALDVQNMKWYRSASDFSGAAPSPRCFNADSTGGGVLCDALGQEWLVIFGGLCEPGYRDNETWMLGPLGPAHTAPSWGWHPVQDDDLVQSPSRPTARFHHTLTVVGQTLIVHGGHDRTLTPIHAMGRLTLS
;
A
#
# COMPACT_ATOMS: atom_id res chain seq x y z
N ALA A 1 72.22 -5.74 -6.10
CA ALA A 1 70.94 -5.41 -6.75
C ALA A 1 69.87 -5.29 -5.67
N PRO A 2 69.25 -4.11 -5.43
CA PRO A 2 68.14 -3.99 -4.49
C PRO A 2 66.79 -3.96 -5.21
N HIS A 3 65.81 -4.62 -4.59
CA HIS A 3 64.44 -4.80 -5.08
C HIS A 3 63.64 -3.48 -5.09
N THR A 4 63.05 -3.14 -6.24
CA THR A 4 62.06 -2.06 -6.38
C THR A 4 60.67 -2.59 -6.06
N ARG A 5 60.12 -2.18 -4.90
CA ARG A 5 58.76 -2.48 -4.46
C ARG A 5 57.79 -1.55 -5.20
N ARG A 6 57.03 -2.06 -6.18
CA ARG A 6 55.93 -1.30 -6.81
C ARG A 6 54.79 -1.11 -5.80
N SER A 7 54.52 0.13 -5.42
CA SER A 7 53.33 0.52 -4.65
C SER A 7 52.08 0.36 -5.51
N ARG A 8 51.07 -0.38 -5.00
CA ARG A 8 49.72 -0.40 -5.59
C ARG A 8 49.08 0.99 -5.44
N PRO A 9 48.27 1.45 -6.41
CA PRO A 9 47.47 2.64 -6.21
C PRO A 9 46.46 2.35 -5.09
N THR A 10 46.44 3.20 -4.08
CA THR A 10 45.36 3.24 -3.09
C THR A 10 44.05 3.51 -3.81
N GLU A 11 43.10 2.57 -3.73
CA GLU A 11 41.71 2.81 -4.07
C GLU A 11 41.24 4.03 -3.27
N GLN A 12 41.01 5.14 -3.97
CA GLN A 12 40.34 6.29 -3.40
C GLN A 12 38.95 5.82 -2.98
N SER A 13 38.70 5.81 -1.66
CA SER A 13 37.36 5.62 -1.12
C SER A 13 36.45 6.65 -1.78
N ALA A 14 35.50 6.20 -2.59
CA ALA A 14 34.47 7.07 -3.14
C ALA A 14 33.74 7.73 -1.97
N ASP A 15 33.90 9.05 -1.83
CA ASP A 15 33.21 9.85 -0.83
C ASP A 15 31.69 9.74 -1.08
N PRO A 16 30.91 9.08 -0.19
CA PRO A 16 29.47 8.95 -0.38
C PRO A 16 28.75 10.32 -0.36
N ASP A 17 29.38 11.36 0.19
CA ASP A 17 28.85 12.73 0.13
C ASP A 17 29.11 13.42 -1.22
N ALA A 18 30.03 12.93 -2.05
CA ALA A 18 30.27 13.49 -3.38
C ALA A 18 29.10 13.22 -4.34
N LEU A 19 28.40 12.09 -4.17
CA LEU A 19 27.16 11.77 -4.89
C LEU A 19 26.00 12.64 -4.40
N ARG A 20 25.88 12.87 -3.08
CA ARG A 20 24.88 13.80 -2.51
C ARG A 20 25.05 15.24 -2.99
N ARG A 21 26.29 15.72 -3.17
CA ARG A 21 26.57 17.08 -3.67
C ARG A 21 26.22 17.28 -5.16
N ARG A 22 25.96 16.20 -5.92
CA ARG A 22 25.55 16.26 -7.33
C ARG A 22 24.05 16.04 -7.54
N CYS A 23 23.31 15.65 -6.51
CA CYS A 23 21.86 15.63 -6.57
C CYS A 23 21.34 17.05 -6.35
N VAL A 24 20.95 17.72 -7.43
CA VAL A 24 20.12 18.91 -7.32
C VAL A 24 18.81 18.47 -6.69
N MET A 25 18.55 18.91 -5.45
CA MET A 25 17.28 18.65 -4.79
C MET A 25 16.18 19.22 -5.68
N LEU A 26 15.14 18.46 -5.98
CA LEU A 26 14.07 18.92 -6.86
C LEU A 26 13.51 20.30 -6.40
N LEU A 27 13.45 20.51 -5.08
CA LEU A 27 13.03 21.75 -4.42
C LEU A 27 13.97 22.97 -4.63
N SER A 28 15.18 22.74 -5.12
CA SER A 28 16.16 23.79 -5.44
C SER A 28 16.15 24.20 -6.91
N LEU A 29 15.33 23.54 -7.74
CA LEU A 29 15.13 23.90 -9.14
C LEU A 29 14.25 25.15 -9.25
N GLN A 30 14.47 25.92 -10.32
CA GLN A 30 13.62 27.08 -10.60
C GLN A 30 12.18 26.65 -10.89
N PRO A 31 11.17 27.46 -10.52
CA PRO A 31 9.75 27.17 -10.71
C PRO A 31 9.39 26.71 -12.14
N GLU A 32 10.01 27.30 -13.16
CA GLU A 32 9.77 27.01 -14.57
C GLU A 32 10.26 25.62 -14.97
N LEU A 33 11.40 25.19 -14.40
CA LEU A 33 11.96 23.86 -14.63
C LEU A 33 11.18 22.78 -13.88
N LEU A 34 10.71 23.10 -12.66
CA LEU A 34 9.77 22.27 -11.92
C LEU A 34 8.46 22.06 -12.67
N ALA A 35 7.89 23.13 -13.23
CA ALA A 35 6.68 23.07 -14.04
C ALA A 35 6.89 22.25 -15.33
N THR A 36 8.05 22.36 -15.97
CA THR A 36 8.39 21.57 -17.17
C THR A 36 8.52 20.08 -16.85
N ILE A 37 9.18 19.74 -15.74
CA ILE A 37 9.26 18.36 -15.25
C ILE A 37 7.85 17.84 -14.95
N ALA A 38 7.04 18.61 -14.23
CA ALA A 38 5.67 18.25 -13.90
C ALA A 38 4.82 18.01 -15.17
N ALA A 39 4.97 18.84 -16.23
CA ALA A 39 4.26 18.68 -17.50
C ALA A 39 4.61 17.40 -18.26
N ALA A 40 5.80 16.85 -18.03
CA ALA A 40 6.28 15.62 -18.65
C ALA A 40 5.93 14.35 -17.84
N LEU A 41 5.41 14.50 -16.61
CA LEU A 41 5.06 13.37 -15.76
C LEU A 41 3.69 12.79 -16.12
N PRO A 42 3.49 11.47 -15.98
CA PRO A 42 2.17 10.87 -15.96
C PRO A 42 1.31 11.46 -14.84
N THR A 43 -0.02 11.54 -15.02
CA THR A 43 -0.98 12.11 -14.06
C THR A 43 -0.82 11.53 -12.65
N GLU A 44 -0.54 10.23 -12.53
CA GLU A 44 -0.32 9.54 -11.25
C GLU A 44 0.95 9.99 -10.52
N ALA A 45 1.99 10.38 -11.25
CA ALA A 45 3.24 10.89 -10.69
C ALA A 45 3.10 12.37 -10.30
N LEU A 46 2.34 13.14 -11.09
CA LEU A 46 1.97 14.53 -10.81
C LEU A 46 1.22 14.68 -9.48
N GLY A 47 0.21 13.84 -9.21
CA GLY A 47 -0.55 13.89 -7.96
C GLY A 47 0.29 13.56 -6.72
N ARG A 48 1.22 12.61 -6.83
CA ARG A 48 2.18 12.30 -5.74
C ARG A 48 3.16 13.44 -5.51
N LEU A 49 3.62 14.08 -6.59
CA LEU A 49 4.54 15.19 -6.53
C LEU A 49 3.89 16.46 -5.96
N SER A 50 2.64 16.75 -6.32
CA SER A 50 1.91 17.94 -5.87
C SER A 50 1.62 17.93 -4.36
N CYS A 51 1.26 16.77 -3.81
CA CYS A 51 0.96 16.59 -2.39
C CYS A 51 2.21 16.71 -1.48
N THR A 52 3.41 16.59 -2.04
CA THR A 52 4.68 16.55 -1.28
C THR A 52 5.57 17.77 -1.52
N CYS A 53 5.26 18.60 -2.53
CA CYS A 53 6.12 19.70 -2.97
C CYS A 53 5.40 21.06 -2.87
N ARG A 54 5.62 21.79 -1.76
CA ARG A 54 5.08 23.15 -1.56
C ARG A 54 5.56 24.14 -2.63
N ALA A 55 6.79 23.98 -3.13
CA ALA A 55 7.34 24.81 -4.20
C ALA A 55 6.61 24.60 -5.53
N LEU A 56 6.24 23.36 -5.85
CA LEU A 56 5.42 23.07 -7.02
C LEU A 56 4.03 23.70 -6.88
N LYS A 57 3.40 23.60 -5.70
CA LYS A 57 2.13 24.30 -5.44
C LYS A 57 2.22 25.81 -5.70
N HIS A 58 3.24 26.49 -5.19
CA HIS A 58 3.44 27.92 -5.44
C HIS A 58 3.77 28.25 -6.91
N ALA A 59 4.64 27.47 -7.55
CA ALA A 59 4.97 27.65 -8.96
C ALA A 59 3.74 27.50 -9.87
N LEU A 60 2.81 26.60 -9.50
CA LEU A 60 1.55 26.38 -10.21
C LEU A 60 0.53 27.52 -10.04
N ASP A 61 0.55 28.20 -8.89
CA ASP A 61 -0.32 29.34 -8.62
C ASP A 61 0.16 30.62 -9.35
N GLU A 62 1.47 30.80 -9.55
CA GLU A 62 2.03 32.04 -10.14
C GLU A 62 2.37 31.95 -11.64
N LEU A 63 2.59 30.76 -12.21
CA LEU A 63 3.00 30.63 -13.62
C LEU A 63 1.81 30.57 -14.60
N VAL A 64 1.73 31.57 -15.48
CA VAL A 64 0.84 31.65 -16.65
C VAL A 64 1.70 31.75 -17.92
N PRO A 65 1.41 31.05 -19.04
CA PRO A 65 0.17 30.35 -19.35
C PRO A 65 0.39 28.85 -19.59
N TRP A 66 0.00 28.04 -18.61
CA TRP A 66 -0.44 26.69 -18.95
C TRP A 66 -1.75 26.76 -19.76
N PRO A 67 -1.94 25.89 -20.77
CA PRO A 67 -3.24 25.70 -21.40
C PRO A 67 -4.30 25.53 -20.30
N ALA A 68 -5.46 26.19 -20.44
CA ALA A 68 -6.58 26.09 -19.48
C ALA A 68 -6.84 24.67 -18.92
N PRO A 69 -6.77 23.57 -19.71
CA PRO A 69 -6.93 22.21 -19.17
C PRO A 69 -5.86 21.80 -18.14
N GLY A 70 -4.62 22.27 -18.26
CA GLY A 70 -3.56 21.96 -17.30
C GLY A 70 -3.74 22.64 -15.95
N ARG A 71 -4.20 23.90 -15.93
CA ARG A 71 -4.51 24.62 -14.68
C ARG A 71 -5.67 24.01 -13.92
N ALA A 72 -6.73 23.59 -14.60
CA ALA A 72 -7.86 22.91 -13.97
C ALA A 72 -7.44 21.56 -13.34
N MET A 73 -6.67 20.75 -14.07
CA MET A 73 -6.10 19.49 -13.57
C MET A 73 -5.22 19.71 -12.33
N LEU A 74 -4.33 20.70 -12.36
CA LEU A 74 -3.37 20.96 -11.28
C LEU A 74 -4.04 21.53 -10.03
N ARG A 75 -5.05 22.39 -10.21
CA ARG A 75 -5.91 22.85 -9.13
C ARG A 75 -6.61 21.67 -8.47
N ALA A 76 -7.24 20.78 -9.25
CA ALA A 76 -7.85 19.56 -8.72
C ALA A 76 -6.86 18.65 -7.94
N LEU A 77 -5.57 18.64 -8.32
CA LEU A 77 -4.53 17.86 -7.65
C LEU A 77 -3.90 18.55 -6.41
N THR A 78 -4.20 19.82 -6.13
CA THR A 78 -3.51 20.62 -5.07
C THR A 78 -4.46 21.36 -4.13
N THR A 79 -5.68 21.60 -4.58
CA THR A 79 -6.77 22.18 -3.81
C THR A 79 -7.84 21.09 -3.76
N LEU A 80 -8.30 20.76 -2.56
CA LEU A 80 -9.39 19.79 -2.35
C LEU A 80 -10.73 20.28 -2.96
N ASP A 81 -10.70 21.24 -3.90
CA ASP A 81 -11.84 21.88 -4.53
C ASP A 81 -12.67 20.88 -5.36
N GLU A 82 -12.05 19.82 -5.89
CA GLU A 82 -12.74 18.71 -6.55
C GLU A 82 -13.07 17.54 -5.60
N ALA A 83 -12.67 17.63 -4.32
CA ALA A 83 -12.97 16.59 -3.34
C ALA A 83 -14.45 16.64 -2.97
N LYS A 84 -15.24 15.87 -3.71
CA LYS A 84 -16.68 15.71 -3.51
C LYS A 84 -17.01 14.26 -3.30
N TRP A 85 -17.89 13.99 -2.34
CA TRP A 85 -18.46 12.67 -2.18
C TRP A 85 -19.37 12.38 -3.36
N THR A 86 -19.01 11.36 -4.14
CA THR A 86 -19.91 10.78 -5.14
C THR A 86 -20.37 9.43 -4.64
N THR A 87 -21.66 9.29 -4.48
CA THR A 87 -22.24 8.03 -4.04
C THR A 87 -22.50 7.15 -5.25
N THR A 88 -21.70 6.11 -5.44
CA THR A 88 -21.98 5.05 -6.41
C THR A 88 -22.95 4.02 -5.79
N HIS A 89 -24.09 4.48 -5.26
CA HIS A 89 -25.16 3.56 -4.87
C HIS A 89 -25.97 3.21 -6.13
N MET A 90 -26.10 1.91 -6.43
CA MET A 90 -26.86 1.32 -7.55
C MET A 90 -26.11 1.44 -8.90
N GLU A 91 -25.51 0.36 -9.43
CA GLU A 91 -26.20 -0.56 -10.35
C GLU A 91 -26.00 -2.07 -10.05
N LEU A 92 -25.13 -2.45 -9.12
CA LEU A 92 -24.86 -3.87 -8.83
C LEU A 92 -26.06 -4.64 -8.24
N ARG A 93 -27.04 -3.94 -7.65
CA ARG A 93 -28.29 -4.56 -7.15
C ARG A 93 -29.35 -4.79 -8.24
N ALA A 94 -29.26 -4.07 -9.37
CA ALA A 94 -30.27 -4.13 -10.44
C ALA A 94 -29.99 -5.27 -11.45
N ARG A 95 -28.74 -5.74 -11.52
CA ARG A 95 -28.38 -6.99 -12.19
C ARG A 95 -28.16 -8.02 -11.08
N GLY A 96 -29.14 -8.88 -10.79
CA GLY A 96 -29.09 -9.89 -9.73
C GLY A 96 -27.93 -10.89 -9.87
N THR A 97 -26.71 -10.41 -9.67
CA THR A 97 -25.45 -11.14 -9.84
C THR A 97 -24.83 -11.32 -8.47
N LEU A 98 -24.44 -12.56 -8.19
CA LEU A 98 -23.77 -13.00 -6.95
C LEU A 98 -22.30 -12.51 -6.86
N ASP A 99 -21.89 -11.61 -7.75
CA ASP A 99 -20.48 -11.26 -7.99
C ASP A 99 -20.10 -9.97 -7.24
N GLN A 100 -20.33 -9.90 -5.93
CA GLN A 100 -19.82 -8.82 -5.06
C GLN A 100 -19.68 -9.30 -3.61
N PRO A 101 -18.81 -8.69 -2.79
CA PRO A 101 -18.73 -9.02 -1.37
C PRO A 101 -20.06 -8.78 -0.65
N PRO A 102 -20.41 -9.60 0.36
CA PRO A 102 -21.54 -9.30 1.23
C PRO A 102 -21.32 -7.99 2.00
N ALA A 103 -22.37 -7.51 2.67
CA ALA A 103 -22.23 -6.36 3.57
C ALA A 103 -21.31 -6.75 4.76
N LEU A 104 -20.09 -6.23 4.74
CA LEU A 104 -19.05 -6.51 5.73
C LEU A 104 -18.70 -5.22 6.49
N SER A 105 -18.40 -5.37 7.77
CA SER A 105 -17.83 -4.33 8.63
C SER A 105 -16.40 -4.72 9.02
N HIS A 106 -15.53 -3.75 9.30
CA HIS A 106 -14.19 -4.01 9.86
C HIS A 106 -13.29 -4.92 9.00
N TYR A 107 -13.53 -4.96 7.69
CA TYR A 107 -12.63 -5.55 6.71
C TYR A 107 -11.43 -4.63 6.50
N ALA A 108 -10.33 -5.20 6.04
CA ALA A 108 -9.20 -4.41 5.58
C ALA A 108 -9.39 -4.03 4.10
N SER A 109 -8.92 -2.82 3.72
CA SER A 109 -8.98 -2.33 2.35
C SER A 109 -7.64 -1.78 1.88
N PHE A 110 -7.24 -2.14 0.66
CA PHE A 110 -5.92 -1.79 0.12
C PHE A 110 -6.03 -1.46 -1.37
N SER A 111 -5.19 -0.55 -1.86
CA SER A 111 -5.09 -0.26 -3.29
C SER A 111 -3.81 -0.87 -3.87
N CYS A 112 -3.90 -1.44 -5.07
CA CYS A 112 -2.77 -1.95 -5.86
C CYS A 112 -2.96 -1.57 -7.33
N ALA A 113 -2.05 -2.04 -8.19
CA ALA A 113 -2.03 -1.81 -9.63
C ALA A 113 -2.14 -0.32 -9.98
N GLY A 114 -1.31 0.51 -9.33
CA GLY A 114 -1.34 1.97 -9.51
C GLY A 114 -2.61 2.67 -8.98
N GLY A 115 -3.44 1.98 -8.20
CA GLY A 115 -4.72 2.49 -7.69
C GLY A 115 -5.91 2.14 -8.57
N SER A 116 -5.72 1.37 -9.65
CA SER A 116 -6.82 0.86 -10.50
C SER A 116 -7.61 -0.28 -9.84
N THR A 117 -7.05 -0.90 -8.80
CA THR A 117 -7.65 -2.04 -8.11
C THR A 117 -7.71 -1.79 -6.60
N VAL A 118 -8.87 -2.03 -6.00
CA VAL A 118 -9.06 -2.04 -4.54
C VAL A 118 -9.34 -3.46 -4.07
N ILE A 119 -8.54 -3.94 -3.13
CA ILE A 119 -8.71 -5.25 -2.50
C ILE A 119 -9.40 -5.06 -1.15
N VAL A 120 -10.39 -5.89 -0.86
CA VAL A 120 -10.96 -6.04 0.49
C VAL A 120 -10.72 -7.46 0.99
N PHE A 121 -10.41 -7.58 2.27
CA PHE A 121 -10.20 -8.88 2.91
C PHE A 121 -10.86 -8.93 4.29
N GLY A 122 -11.52 -10.07 4.54
CA GLY A 122 -12.10 -10.42 5.83
C GLY A 122 -13.22 -9.48 6.25
N GLY A 123 -13.26 -9.15 7.54
CA GLY A 123 -14.33 -8.39 8.15
C GLY A 123 -15.41 -9.28 8.75
N ARG A 124 -16.52 -8.65 9.13
CA ARG A 124 -17.61 -9.25 9.89
C ARG A 124 -18.95 -8.93 9.25
N THR A 125 -19.74 -9.98 9.02
CA THR A 125 -21.11 -9.88 8.51
C THR A 125 -22.06 -9.27 9.54
N THR A 126 -23.29 -8.94 9.11
CA THR A 126 -24.35 -8.45 10.00
C THR A 126 -24.73 -9.45 11.09
N ASN A 127 -24.54 -10.75 10.85
CA ASN A 127 -24.81 -11.83 11.80
C ASN A 127 -23.59 -12.15 12.68
N HIS A 128 -22.59 -11.27 12.71
CA HIS A 128 -21.36 -11.36 13.49
C HIS A 128 -20.37 -12.47 13.10
N HIS A 129 -20.62 -13.23 12.03
CA HIS A 129 -19.64 -14.16 11.49
C HIS A 129 -18.48 -13.43 10.84
N PHE A 130 -17.26 -13.86 11.15
CA PHE A 130 -16.06 -13.38 10.46
C PHE A 130 -15.95 -14.00 9.07
N SER A 131 -15.34 -13.26 8.15
CA SER A 131 -15.06 -13.71 6.79
C SER A 131 -13.56 -13.90 6.58
N SER A 132 -13.19 -14.84 5.72
CA SER A 132 -11.85 -14.99 5.13
C SER A 132 -11.87 -14.70 3.63
N ASP A 133 -12.98 -14.17 3.10
CA ASP A 133 -13.09 -13.88 1.68
C ASP A 133 -12.21 -12.68 1.31
N SER A 134 -11.62 -12.75 0.12
CA SER A 134 -10.93 -11.63 -0.51
C SER A 134 -11.61 -11.28 -1.83
N TRP A 135 -11.79 -9.99 -2.07
CA TRP A 135 -12.41 -9.46 -3.28
C TRP A 135 -11.59 -8.31 -3.84
N ALA A 136 -11.55 -8.20 -5.16
CA ALA A 136 -10.90 -7.12 -5.89
C ALA A 136 -11.94 -6.33 -6.68
N LEU A 137 -11.95 -5.02 -6.51
CA LEU A 137 -12.75 -4.07 -7.27
C LEU A 137 -11.88 -3.46 -8.36
N ASP A 138 -12.31 -3.61 -9.62
CA ASP A 138 -11.88 -2.75 -10.71
C ASP A 138 -12.52 -1.37 -10.51
N VAL A 139 -11.70 -0.36 -10.19
CA VAL A 139 -12.18 1.00 -9.88
C VAL A 139 -12.67 1.72 -11.14
N GLN A 140 -12.17 1.37 -12.32
CA GLN A 140 -12.57 2.01 -13.58
C GLN A 140 -13.94 1.52 -14.04
N ASN A 141 -14.15 0.20 -13.97
CA ASN A 141 -15.38 -0.45 -14.43
C ASN A 141 -16.39 -0.71 -13.30
N MET A 142 -16.01 -0.42 -12.05
CA MET A 142 -16.81 -0.69 -10.84
C MET A 142 -17.29 -2.14 -10.74
N LYS A 143 -16.40 -3.09 -11.08
CA LYS A 143 -16.70 -4.53 -11.13
C LYS A 143 -15.89 -5.30 -10.10
N TRP A 144 -16.55 -6.17 -9.35
CA TRP A 144 -15.92 -7.05 -8.37
C TRP A 144 -15.48 -8.38 -8.97
N TYR A 145 -14.40 -8.92 -8.42
CA TYR A 145 -13.84 -10.23 -8.71
C TYR A 145 -13.48 -10.89 -7.39
N ARG A 146 -13.95 -12.12 -7.16
CA ARG A 146 -13.53 -12.89 -6.00
C ARG A 146 -12.11 -13.39 -6.21
N SER A 147 -11.25 -13.24 -5.22
CA SER A 147 -9.96 -13.93 -5.21
C SER A 147 -10.21 -15.42 -5.04
N ALA A 148 -9.49 -16.27 -5.77
CA ALA A 148 -9.62 -17.71 -5.54
C ALA A 148 -9.06 -18.01 -4.13
N SER A 149 -9.95 -18.37 -3.22
CA SER A 149 -9.60 -19.21 -2.09
C SER A 149 -9.22 -20.58 -2.66
N ASP A 150 -8.04 -21.10 -2.34
CA ASP A 150 -7.65 -22.52 -2.52
C ASP A 150 -6.96 -22.98 -3.82
N PHE A 151 -5.84 -22.36 -4.24
CA PHE A 151 -4.88 -23.13 -5.05
C PHE A 151 -3.93 -24.01 -4.21
N SER A 152 -3.80 -23.76 -2.90
CA SER A 152 -2.85 -24.47 -2.01
C SER A 152 -3.42 -24.91 -0.64
N GLY A 153 -4.65 -24.52 -0.28
CA GLY A 153 -5.23 -24.78 1.05
C GLY A 153 -4.66 -23.94 2.20
N ALA A 154 -3.66 -23.10 1.94
CA ALA A 154 -3.11 -22.17 2.92
C ALA A 154 -3.73 -20.78 2.69
N ALA A 155 -4.63 -20.36 3.59
CA ALA A 155 -5.23 -19.03 3.58
C ALA A 155 -5.46 -18.57 5.04
N PRO A 156 -5.50 -17.25 5.28
CA PRO A 156 -5.77 -16.74 6.61
C PRO A 156 -7.16 -17.16 7.09
N SER A 157 -7.26 -17.54 8.35
CA SER A 157 -8.55 -17.82 8.99
C SER A 157 -9.48 -16.61 8.94
N PRO A 158 -10.82 -16.81 9.02
CA PRO A 158 -11.78 -15.73 9.10
C PRO A 158 -11.45 -14.73 10.20
N ARG A 159 -11.37 -13.43 9.85
CA ARG A 159 -10.91 -12.39 10.77
C ARG A 159 -11.43 -11.00 10.44
N CYS A 160 -11.36 -10.08 11.40
CA CYS A 160 -11.61 -8.65 11.20
C CYS A 160 -10.57 -7.78 11.92
N PHE A 161 -10.56 -6.46 11.67
CA PHE A 161 -9.65 -5.50 12.31
C PHE A 161 -8.16 -5.80 12.09
N ASN A 162 -7.85 -6.44 10.95
CA ASN A 162 -6.50 -6.84 10.56
C ASN A 162 -5.73 -5.75 9.79
N ALA A 163 -6.36 -4.58 9.55
CA ALA A 163 -5.72 -3.31 9.20
C ALA A 163 -6.79 -2.19 9.13
N ASP A 164 -6.68 -1.17 9.98
CA ASP A 164 -7.64 -0.06 10.02
C ASP A 164 -7.21 1.13 9.13
N SER A 165 -6.20 0.93 8.29
CA SER A 165 -5.66 1.94 7.37
C SER A 165 -5.84 1.52 5.91
N THR A 166 -6.49 2.36 5.11
CA THR A 166 -6.54 2.18 3.65
C THR A 166 -5.18 2.50 3.03
N GLY A 167 -4.56 1.52 2.36
CA GLY A 167 -3.41 1.75 1.45
C GLY A 167 -2.01 1.48 2.01
N GLY A 168 -1.87 0.98 3.24
CA GLY A 168 -0.56 0.79 3.89
C GLY A 168 -0.02 -0.64 3.96
N GLY A 169 -0.64 -1.58 3.26
CA GLY A 169 -0.29 -3.01 3.35
C GLY A 169 0.32 -3.62 2.10
N VAL A 170 0.52 -2.87 1.01
CA VAL A 170 1.01 -3.44 -0.26
C VAL A 170 2.51 -3.14 -0.43
N LEU A 171 3.33 -4.19 -0.41
CA LEU A 171 4.78 -4.13 -0.62
C LEU A 171 5.13 -4.49 -2.07
N CYS A 172 6.26 -3.99 -2.56
CA CYS A 172 6.86 -4.43 -3.81
C CYS A 172 8.09 -5.31 -3.53
N ASP A 173 8.20 -6.44 -4.23
CA ASP A 173 9.42 -7.24 -4.22
C ASP A 173 10.52 -6.66 -5.14
N ALA A 174 11.66 -7.35 -5.23
CA ALA A 174 12.78 -6.93 -6.05
C ALA A 174 12.49 -6.92 -7.57
N LEU A 175 11.45 -7.63 -8.02
CA LEU A 175 10.97 -7.65 -9.41
C LEU A 175 9.89 -6.59 -9.66
N GLY A 176 9.50 -5.84 -8.62
CA GLY A 176 8.43 -4.84 -8.69
C GLY A 176 7.03 -5.43 -8.63
N GLN A 177 6.87 -6.71 -8.28
CA GLN A 177 5.55 -7.30 -8.09
C GLN A 177 4.96 -6.82 -6.76
N GLU A 178 3.68 -6.48 -6.77
CA GLU A 178 2.96 -6.03 -5.59
C GLU A 178 2.44 -7.22 -4.79
N TRP A 179 2.53 -7.13 -3.46
CA TRP A 179 2.10 -8.15 -2.52
C TRP A 179 1.34 -7.49 -1.38
N LEU A 180 0.09 -7.91 -1.17
CA LEU A 180 -0.69 -7.47 -0.01
C LEU A 180 -0.19 -8.23 1.21
N VAL A 181 0.09 -7.52 2.29
CA VAL A 181 0.37 -8.07 3.62
C VAL A 181 -0.81 -7.77 4.53
N ILE A 182 -1.29 -8.79 5.21
CA ILE A 182 -2.18 -8.64 6.37
C ILE A 182 -1.47 -9.14 7.62
N PHE A 183 -1.78 -8.52 8.76
CA PHE A 183 -1.19 -8.89 10.04
C PHE A 183 -2.27 -8.97 11.11
N GLY A 184 -2.21 -10.02 11.93
CA GLY A 184 -3.06 -10.17 13.12
C GLY A 184 -4.56 -10.02 12.86
N GLY A 185 -5.23 -9.24 13.70
CA GLY A 185 -6.68 -9.08 13.72
C GLY A 185 -7.37 -9.90 14.81
N LEU A 186 -8.70 -9.98 14.71
CA LEU A 186 -9.56 -10.78 15.57
C LEU A 186 -10.07 -12.00 14.81
N CYS A 187 -9.77 -13.20 15.30
CA CYS A 187 -10.22 -14.47 14.73
C CYS A 187 -11.20 -15.18 15.69
N GLU A 188 -12.11 -16.03 15.20
CA GLU A 188 -12.94 -16.88 16.07
C GLU A 188 -12.08 -17.94 16.77
N PRO A 189 -12.35 -18.32 18.04
CA PRO A 189 -13.47 -17.92 18.93
C PRO A 189 -13.23 -16.61 19.72
N GLY A 190 -12.39 -15.69 19.24
CA GLY A 190 -12.09 -14.41 19.87
C GLY A 190 -10.60 -14.19 20.18
N TYR A 191 -9.72 -15.06 19.68
CA TYR A 191 -8.29 -14.91 19.87
C TYR A 191 -7.73 -13.78 19.00
N ARG A 192 -6.71 -13.12 19.55
CA ARG A 192 -5.85 -12.22 18.76
C ARG A 192 -4.76 -13.06 18.16
N ASP A 193 -4.50 -12.77 16.92
CA ASP A 193 -3.53 -13.47 16.11
C ASP A 193 -2.35 -12.52 15.83
N ASN A 194 -1.16 -13.09 15.66
CA ASN A 194 -0.02 -12.37 15.08
C ASN A 194 0.55 -13.02 13.84
N GLU A 195 -0.18 -13.96 13.23
CA GLU A 195 0.08 -14.42 11.88
C GLU A 195 0.16 -13.24 10.92
N THR A 196 1.10 -13.38 9.99
CA THR A 196 1.30 -12.47 8.89
C THR A 196 1.08 -13.27 7.61
N TRP A 197 0.25 -12.76 6.71
CA TRP A 197 -0.05 -13.44 5.45
C TRP A 197 0.20 -12.50 4.29
N MET A 198 0.66 -13.06 3.17
CA MET A 198 0.88 -12.37 1.92
C MET A 198 -0.07 -12.88 0.84
N LEU A 199 -0.73 -11.98 0.12
CA LEU A 199 -1.51 -12.28 -1.08
C LEU A 199 -0.81 -11.70 -2.30
N GLY A 200 -0.60 -12.53 -3.31
CA GLY A 200 -0.04 -12.07 -4.57
C GLY A 200 0.50 -13.20 -5.46
N PRO A 201 1.33 -12.85 -6.45
CA PRO A 201 1.59 -11.47 -6.89
C PRO A 201 0.29 -10.80 -7.38
N LEU A 202 0.12 -9.52 -7.03
CA LEU A 202 -1.07 -8.74 -7.34
C LEU A 202 -1.01 -8.16 -8.77
N GLY A 203 -2.18 -7.78 -9.27
CA GLY A 203 -2.33 -7.16 -10.58
C GLY A 203 -3.71 -6.52 -10.77
N PRO A 204 -4.15 -6.30 -12.01
CA PRO A 204 -5.50 -5.82 -12.29
C PRO A 204 -6.57 -6.72 -11.68
N ALA A 205 -7.68 -6.15 -11.20
CA ALA A 205 -8.74 -6.85 -10.46
C ALA A 205 -9.26 -8.14 -11.14
N HIS A 206 -9.34 -8.18 -12.48
CA HIS A 206 -9.80 -9.37 -13.21
C HIS A 206 -8.88 -10.60 -13.07
N THR A 207 -7.64 -10.39 -12.62
CA THR A 207 -6.67 -11.45 -12.31
C THR A 207 -6.80 -11.98 -10.88
N ALA A 208 -7.68 -11.41 -10.05
CA ALA A 208 -7.88 -11.85 -8.67
C ALA A 208 -8.09 -13.36 -8.50
N PRO A 209 -8.82 -14.05 -9.40
CA PRO A 209 -8.96 -15.49 -9.32
C PRO A 209 -7.65 -16.28 -9.43
N SER A 210 -6.51 -15.69 -9.80
CA SER A 210 -5.21 -16.39 -9.83
C SER A 210 -4.27 -16.03 -8.69
N TRP A 211 -4.66 -15.14 -7.77
CA TRP A 211 -3.80 -14.75 -6.64
C TRP A 211 -3.78 -15.84 -5.56
N GLY A 212 -2.63 -16.00 -4.90
CA GLY A 212 -2.42 -17.00 -3.85
C GLY A 212 -2.05 -16.39 -2.50
N TRP A 213 -2.54 -17.00 -1.42
CA TRP A 213 -2.14 -16.68 -0.06
C TRP A 213 -0.90 -17.48 0.35
N HIS A 214 0.02 -16.82 1.05
CA HIS A 214 1.28 -17.36 1.53
C HIS A 214 1.50 -16.94 2.99
N PRO A 215 1.77 -17.89 3.92
CA PRO A 215 2.11 -17.53 5.29
C PRO A 215 3.51 -16.90 5.36
N VAL A 216 3.66 -15.87 6.18
CA VAL A 216 4.95 -15.27 6.52
C VAL A 216 5.36 -15.80 7.89
N GLN A 217 6.51 -16.48 7.94
CA GLN A 217 7.01 -17.17 9.14
C GLN A 217 6.01 -18.22 9.63
N ASP A 218 5.94 -19.31 8.86
CA ASP A 218 5.07 -20.46 9.14
C ASP A 218 5.67 -21.32 10.25
N ASP A 219 5.31 -21.01 11.49
CA ASP A 219 5.65 -21.78 12.68
C ASP A 219 4.47 -22.59 13.23
N ASP A 220 3.34 -22.65 12.51
CA ASP A 220 2.07 -23.27 12.91
C ASP A 220 1.50 -22.74 14.25
N LEU A 221 1.95 -21.57 14.73
CA LEU A 221 1.49 -20.97 15.97
C LEU A 221 0.58 -19.76 15.70
N VAL A 222 -0.53 -19.66 16.46
CA VAL A 222 -1.37 -18.45 16.49
C VAL A 222 -0.65 -17.25 17.12
N GLN A 223 0.39 -17.51 17.93
CA GLN A 223 1.21 -16.48 18.57
C GLN A 223 2.68 -16.88 18.57
N SER A 224 3.52 -16.03 17.98
CA SER A 224 4.98 -16.22 17.97
C SER A 224 5.73 -14.98 18.46
N PRO A 225 6.79 -15.13 19.27
CA PRO A 225 7.63 -14.00 19.70
C PRO A 225 8.52 -13.44 18.58
N SER A 226 8.65 -14.15 17.45
CA SER A 226 9.38 -13.68 16.27
C SER A 226 8.61 -12.62 15.46
N ARG A 227 7.29 -12.56 15.67
CA ARG A 227 6.35 -11.63 15.04
C ARG A 227 5.99 -10.50 16.01
N PRO A 228 5.49 -9.34 15.54
CA PRO A 228 5.00 -8.31 16.44
C PRO A 228 3.90 -8.85 17.35
N THR A 229 3.70 -8.24 18.52
CA THR A 229 2.64 -8.66 19.46
C THR A 229 1.27 -8.74 18.76
N ALA A 230 0.51 -9.81 19.00
CA ALA A 230 -0.86 -9.95 18.48
C ALA A 230 -1.70 -8.75 18.85
N ARG A 231 -2.41 -8.23 17.84
CA ARG A 231 -3.14 -6.98 17.94
C ARG A 231 -4.20 -6.84 16.87
N PHE A 232 -5.10 -5.91 17.11
CA PHE A 232 -6.14 -5.48 16.20
C PHE A 232 -6.36 -3.95 16.35
N HIS A 233 -7.09 -3.33 15.44
CA HIS A 233 -7.16 -1.86 15.32
C HIS A 233 -5.80 -1.18 15.13
N HIS A 234 -4.83 -1.90 14.59
CA HIS A 234 -3.52 -1.35 14.29
C HIS A 234 -3.54 -0.74 12.90
N THR A 235 -2.54 0.10 12.63
CA THR A 235 -2.30 0.64 11.30
C THR A 235 -1.14 -0.09 10.65
N LEU A 236 -1.24 -0.26 9.33
CA LEU A 236 -0.15 -0.69 8.48
C LEU A 236 0.28 0.49 7.62
N THR A 237 1.57 0.66 7.39
CA THR A 237 2.09 1.67 6.46
C THR A 237 3.37 1.19 5.82
N VAL A 238 3.48 1.36 4.51
CA VAL A 238 4.72 1.09 3.78
C VAL A 238 5.57 2.35 3.70
N VAL A 239 6.84 2.23 4.10
CA VAL A 239 7.87 3.26 3.97
C VAL A 239 9.05 2.65 3.21
N GLY A 240 9.23 3.06 1.95
CA GLY A 240 10.19 2.43 1.05
C GLY A 240 9.81 0.97 0.78
N GLN A 241 10.70 0.03 1.10
CA GLN A 241 10.47 -1.42 1.00
C GLN A 241 10.12 -2.07 2.36
N THR A 242 9.81 -1.26 3.36
CA THR A 242 9.50 -1.73 4.72
C THR A 242 8.05 -1.46 5.03
N LEU A 243 7.32 -2.49 5.45
CA LEU A 243 6.01 -2.36 6.06
C LEU A 243 6.19 -2.18 7.57
N ILE A 244 5.49 -1.19 8.11
CA ILE A 244 5.47 -0.85 9.52
C ILE A 244 4.09 -1.15 10.08
N VAL A 245 4.06 -1.90 11.17
CA VAL A 245 2.87 -2.12 12.00
C VAL A 245 2.99 -1.21 13.23
N HIS A 246 1.98 -0.40 13.51
CA HIS A 246 1.98 0.45 14.71
C HIS A 246 0.60 0.54 15.37
N GLY A 247 0.59 0.76 16.68
CA GLY A 247 -0.64 0.93 17.44
C GLY A 247 -1.43 -0.37 17.60
N GLY A 248 -2.75 -0.20 17.70
CA GLY A 248 -3.69 -1.27 18.01
C GLY A 248 -3.73 -1.62 19.49
N HIS A 249 -4.48 -2.67 19.79
CA HIS A 249 -4.70 -3.13 21.16
C HIS A 249 -4.48 -4.63 21.27
N ASP A 250 -4.05 -5.08 22.45
CA ASP A 250 -3.95 -6.49 22.78
C ASP A 250 -5.32 -7.08 23.18
N ARG A 251 -5.34 -8.34 23.62
CA ARG A 251 -6.56 -9.04 24.05
C ARG A 251 -7.30 -8.37 25.23
N THR A 252 -6.63 -7.52 25.99
CA THR A 252 -7.18 -6.81 27.15
C THR A 252 -7.65 -5.39 26.82
N LEU A 253 -7.62 -5.01 25.53
CA LEU A 253 -7.82 -3.63 25.07
C LEU A 253 -6.72 -2.68 25.54
N THR A 254 -5.57 -3.20 25.96
CA THR A 254 -4.42 -2.36 26.31
C THR A 254 -3.77 -1.86 25.02
N PRO A 255 -3.54 -0.53 24.88
CA PRO A 255 -2.86 0.02 23.71
C PRO A 255 -1.44 -0.55 23.57
N ILE A 256 -1.05 -0.88 22.35
CA ILE A 256 0.29 -1.35 22.04
C ILE A 256 1.06 -0.26 21.30
N HIS A 257 2.11 0.27 21.94
CA HIS A 257 2.99 1.27 21.34
C HIS A 257 4.16 0.67 20.53
N ALA A 258 4.41 -0.64 20.69
CA ALA A 258 5.49 -1.31 20.00
C ALA A 258 5.26 -1.34 18.48
N MET A 259 6.30 -1.01 17.72
CA MET A 259 6.31 -1.11 16.25
C MET A 259 6.81 -2.49 15.79
N GLY A 260 6.15 -3.03 14.78
CA GLY A 260 6.62 -4.17 13.99
C GLY A 260 7.16 -3.70 12.65
N ARG A 261 8.13 -4.41 12.07
CA ARG A 261 8.60 -4.17 10.71
C ARG A 261 8.68 -5.46 9.91
N LEU A 262 8.34 -5.39 8.63
CA LEU A 262 8.50 -6.47 7.67
C LEU A 262 9.20 -5.92 6.41
N THR A 263 10.15 -6.66 5.87
CA THR A 263 10.86 -6.35 4.63
C THR A 263 10.90 -7.59 3.74
N LEU A 264 10.68 -7.43 2.45
CA LEU A 264 10.93 -8.48 1.47
C LEU A 264 12.43 -8.46 1.14
N SER A 265 13.11 -9.60 1.32
CA SER A 265 14.54 -9.77 1.02
C SER A 265 14.76 -10.25 -0.41
#